data_AF-A0A4Q3L8K1-F1
#
_entry.id   AF-A0A4Q3L8K1-F1
#
_cell.length_a   1.000
_cell.length_b   1.000
_cell.length_c   1.000
_cell.angle_alpha   90.00
_cell.angle_beta   90.00
_cell.angle_gamma   90.00
#
_symmetry.space_group_name_H-M   'P 1'
#
loop_
_entity.id
_entity.type
_entity.pdbx_description
1 polymer ?
#
loop_
_entity_poly.entity_id
_entity_poly.type
_entity_poly.pdbx_seq_one_letter_code
_entity_poly.pdbx_strand_id
1 'polypeptide(L)'
;MVKLYDNGEVDDDTVSIYLDNKLILAKKRLSASPIELTVKLSEDAPEHVLVMVAENMGRIPPNTSLMLVYDGDKRHEVQITSTEQKNAMVRFRYQKSGN
;
A
#
# COMPACT_ATOMS: atom_id res chain seq x y z
N MET A 1 6.88 -4.75 7.90
CA MET A 1 6.98 -3.35 7.42
C MET A 1 6.51 -3.29 5.97
N VAL A 2 5.82 -2.24 5.58
CA VAL A 2 5.33 -2.00 4.22
C VAL A 2 6.02 -0.77 3.64
N LYS A 3 6.46 -0.83 2.39
CA LYS A 3 7.02 0.30 1.64
C LYS A 3 6.28 0.42 0.31
N LEU A 4 5.70 1.57 0.00
CA LEU A 4 5.14 1.86 -1.32
C LEU A 4 6.07 2.78 -2.10
N TYR A 5 6.36 2.41 -3.34
CA TYR A 5 7.12 3.19 -4.31
C TYR A 5 6.22 3.53 -5.50
N ASP A 6 6.55 4.61 -6.19
CA ASP A 6 6.09 4.75 -7.56
C ASP A 6 6.68 3.62 -8.43
N ASN A 7 5.88 3.06 -9.32
CA ASN A 7 6.26 1.98 -10.23
C ASN A 7 6.05 2.38 -11.70
N GLY A 8 6.11 3.68 -11.98
CA GLY A 8 5.96 4.29 -13.30
C GLY A 8 6.91 5.48 -13.47
N GLU A 9 6.35 6.59 -13.96
CA GLU A 9 7.03 7.88 -14.03
C GLU A 9 6.49 8.77 -12.91
N VAL A 10 7.38 9.47 -12.19
CA VAL A 10 6.99 10.37 -11.11
C VAL A 10 6.30 11.61 -11.71
N ASP A 11 4.98 11.58 -11.78
CA ASP A 11 4.18 12.49 -12.62
C ASP A 11 3.17 13.33 -11.81
N ASP A 12 3.49 13.57 -10.54
CA ASP A 12 2.69 14.35 -9.58
C ASP A 12 1.41 13.65 -9.10
N ASP A 13 1.28 12.34 -9.35
CA ASP A 13 0.16 11.57 -8.83
C ASP A 13 0.20 11.44 -7.29
N THR A 14 -0.98 11.45 -6.66
CA THR A 14 -1.12 11.39 -5.20
C THR A 14 -2.15 10.38 -4.76
N VAL A 15 -1.87 9.75 -3.61
CA VAL A 15 -2.69 8.71 -3.01
C VAL A 15 -2.94 8.98 -1.53
N SER A 16 -4.07 8.49 -1.04
CA SER A 16 -4.38 8.35 0.38
C SER A 16 -4.36 6.87 0.75
N ILE A 17 -3.81 6.56 1.93
CA ILE A 17 -3.67 5.20 2.44
C ILE A 17 -4.51 5.04 3.69
N TYR A 18 -5.37 4.01 3.66
CA TYR A 18 -6.20 3.60 4.78
C TYR A 18 -5.73 2.25 5.30
N LEU A 19 -5.73 2.08 6.61
CA LEU A 19 -5.50 0.79 7.29
C LEU A 19 -6.71 0.52 8.18
N ASP A 20 -7.39 -0.60 7.96
CA ASP A 20 -8.62 -0.99 8.66
C ASP A 20 -9.66 0.14 8.68
N ASN A 21 -9.89 0.70 7.48
CA ASN A 21 -10.82 1.82 7.25
C ASN A 21 -10.43 3.14 7.95
N LYS A 22 -9.25 3.23 8.57
CA LYS A 22 -8.72 4.48 9.17
C LYS A 22 -7.71 5.12 8.24
N LEU A 23 -7.87 6.41 7.98
CA LEU A 23 -6.91 7.19 7.20
C LEU A 23 -5.58 7.29 7.94
N ILE A 24 -4.52 6.73 7.36
CA ILE A 24 -3.17 6.76 7.94
C ILE A 24 -2.33 7.86 7.30
N LEU A 25 -2.46 8.02 5.98
CA LEU A 25 -1.77 9.04 5.20
C LEU A 25 -2.72 9.63 4.18
N ALA A 26 -2.72 10.95 4.07
CA ALA A 26 -3.54 11.67 3.11
C ALA A 26 -2.67 12.37 2.06
N LYS A 27 -3.09 12.33 0.79
CA LYS A 27 -2.51 13.12 -0.31
C LYS A 27 -1.00 13.01 -0.41
N LYS A 28 -0.48 11.79 -0.28
CA LYS A 28 0.96 11.52 -0.44
C LYS A 28 1.27 11.28 -1.90
N ARG A 29 2.30 11.96 -2.39
CA ARG A 29 2.80 11.79 -3.74
C ARG A 29 3.51 10.45 -3.88
N LEU A 30 3.25 9.72 -4.96
CA LEU A 30 4.07 8.57 -5.31
C LEU A 30 5.40 9.05 -5.93
N SER A 31 6.50 8.49 -5.44
CA SER A 31 7.84 8.90 -5.86
C SER A 31 8.84 7.75 -5.75
N ALA A 32 10.07 7.99 -6.20
CA ALA A 32 11.18 7.05 -5.98
C ALA A 32 11.53 6.87 -4.49
N SER A 33 11.16 7.82 -3.62
CA SER A 33 11.29 7.66 -2.18
C SER A 33 10.06 6.93 -1.61
N PRO A 34 10.26 5.88 -0.81
CA PRO A 34 9.14 5.07 -0.34
C PRO A 34 8.29 5.79 0.70
N ILE A 35 6.99 5.54 0.63
CA ILE A 35 6.08 5.73 1.76
C ILE A 35 6.21 4.50 2.66
N GLU A 36 6.69 4.67 3.89
CA GLU A 36 6.89 3.57 4.83
C GLU A 36 5.76 3.51 5.87
N LEU A 37 5.23 2.30 6.07
CA LEU A 37 4.14 2.01 7.00
C LEU A 37 4.46 0.76 7.81
N THR A 38 4.15 0.79 9.11
CA THR A 38 4.28 -0.39 9.98
C THR A 38 2.89 -0.95 10.29
N VAL A 39 2.62 -2.15 9.77
CA VAL A 39 1.42 -2.94 10.11
C VAL A 39 1.82 -3.98 11.15
N LYS A 40 1.13 -4.01 12.30
CA LYS A 40 1.40 -4.92 13.41
C LYS A 40 0.35 -6.02 13.44
N LEU A 41 0.70 -7.22 13.00
CA LEU A 41 -0.17 -8.40 13.09
C LEU A 41 0.02 -9.06 14.47
N SER A 42 -1.07 -9.48 15.11
CA SER A 42 -1.05 -10.27 16.34
C SER A 42 -2.13 -11.34 16.32
N GLU A 43 -2.13 -12.26 17.29
CA GLU A 43 -3.24 -13.23 17.42
C GLU A 43 -4.59 -12.52 17.68
N ASP A 44 -4.57 -11.39 18.39
CA ASP A 44 -5.75 -10.55 18.66
C ASP A 44 -6.18 -9.70 17.45
N ALA A 45 -5.25 -9.40 16.55
CA ALA A 45 -5.48 -8.67 15.30
C ALA A 45 -4.88 -9.45 14.12
N PRO A 46 -5.51 -10.59 13.75
CA PRO A 46 -4.93 -11.51 12.79
C PRO A 46 -5.10 -11.04 11.35
N GLU A 47 -5.86 -9.96 11.11
CA GLU A 47 -6.12 -9.45 9.78
C GLU A 47 -6.09 -7.94 9.75
N HIS A 48 -5.42 -7.39 8.73
CA HIS A 48 -5.40 -5.97 8.44
C HIS A 48 -5.66 -5.73 6.97
N VAL A 49 -6.42 -4.69 6.64
CA VAL A 49 -6.72 -4.32 5.26
C VAL A 49 -6.14 -2.95 4.98
N LEU A 50 -5.18 -2.89 4.06
CA LEU A 50 -4.65 -1.64 3.53
C LEU A 50 -5.35 -1.31 2.21
N VAL A 51 -5.93 -0.13 2.13
CA VAL A 51 -6.57 0.40 0.93
C VAL A 51 -5.80 1.61 0.45
N MET A 52 -5.40 1.59 -0.82
CA MET A 52 -4.84 2.74 -1.50
C MET A 52 -5.91 3.36 -2.40
N VAL A 53 -6.13 4.66 -2.21
CA VAL A 53 -7.10 5.46 -2.94
C VAL A 53 -6.36 6.54 -3.72
N ALA A 54 -6.64 6.66 -5.01
CA ALA A 54 -6.11 7.75 -5.82
C ALA A 54 -6.79 9.07 -5.40
N GLU A 55 -6.01 10.06 -4.98
CA GLU A 55 -6.50 11.42 -4.72
C GLU A 55 -6.50 12.26 -6.00
N ASN A 56 -5.58 11.94 -6.92
CA ASN A 56 -5.57 12.41 -8.30
C ASN A 56 -4.91 11.34 -9.19
N MET A 57 -4.93 11.56 -10.50
CA MET A 57 -4.37 10.63 -11.48
C MET A 57 -2.95 10.97 -11.98
N GLY A 58 -2.31 12.01 -11.42
CA GLY A 58 -1.09 12.57 -12.01
C GLY A 58 -1.31 13.04 -13.46
N ARG A 59 -0.28 12.86 -14.30
CA ARG A 59 -0.33 13.19 -15.73
C ARG A 59 -0.60 11.97 -16.61
N ILE A 60 -0.24 10.78 -16.15
CA ILE A 60 -0.24 9.50 -16.87
C ILE A 60 -1.04 8.48 -16.04
N PRO A 61 -2.36 8.35 -16.27
CA PRO A 61 -3.15 7.31 -15.63
C PRO A 61 -2.82 5.91 -16.20
N PRO A 62 -2.96 4.82 -15.42
CA PRO A 62 -3.34 4.77 -14.01
C PRO A 62 -2.15 4.98 -13.05
N ASN A 63 -2.41 5.41 -11.81
CA ASN A 63 -1.37 5.44 -10.77
C ASN A 63 -0.91 4.01 -10.51
N THR A 64 0.38 3.78 -10.65
CA THR A 64 0.99 2.46 -10.53
C THR A 64 2.02 2.51 -9.44
N SER A 65 1.84 1.71 -8.39
CA SER A 65 2.77 1.63 -7.28
C SER A 65 3.25 0.20 -7.05
N LEU A 66 4.45 0.09 -6.49
CA LEU A 66 5.04 -1.16 -6.04
C LEU A 66 5.05 -1.17 -4.51
N MET A 67 4.31 -2.11 -3.93
CA MET A 67 4.31 -2.35 -2.50
C MET A 67 5.28 -3.49 -2.17
N LEU A 68 6.29 -3.19 -1.36
CA LEU A 68 7.17 -4.17 -0.75
C LEU A 68 6.72 -4.42 0.68
N VAL A 69 6.45 -5.69 0.99
CA VAL A 69 6.05 -6.15 2.33
C VAL A 69 7.18 -6.98 2.90
N TYR A 70 7.71 -6.54 4.03
CA TYR A 70 8.74 -7.22 4.81
C TYR A 70 8.09 -7.90 6.02
N ASP A 71 8.13 -9.22 6.05
CA ASP A 71 7.71 -10.09 7.16
C ASP A 71 8.94 -10.82 7.71
N GLY A 72 9.57 -10.24 8.74
CA GLY A 72 10.93 -10.64 9.15
C GLY A 72 11.91 -10.53 7.98
N ASP A 73 12.54 -11.64 7.63
CA ASP A 73 13.48 -11.74 6.50
C ASP A 73 12.78 -11.98 5.15
N LYS A 74 11.48 -12.26 5.14
CA LYS A 74 10.73 -12.50 3.91
C LYS A 74 10.32 -11.18 3.29
N ARG A 75 10.54 -11.05 1.98
CA ARG A 75 10.08 -9.93 1.17
C ARG A 75 9.03 -10.42 0.17
N HIS A 76 7.88 -9.75 0.16
CA HIS A 76 6.82 -9.93 -0.82
C HIS A 76 6.68 -8.65 -1.65
N GLU A 77 6.39 -8.82 -2.94
CA GLU A 77 6.20 -7.71 -3.87
C GLU A 77 4.76 -7.76 -4.40
N VAL A 78 4.08 -6.62 -4.37
CA VAL A 78 2.70 -6.49 -4.86
C VAL A 78 2.65 -5.26 -5.75
N GLN A 79 2.29 -5.45 -7.02
CA GLN A 79 1.98 -4.34 -7.92
C GLN A 79 0.55 -3.88 -7.70
N ILE A 80 0.36 -2.57 -7.59
CA ILE A 80 -0.89 -1.95 -7.21
C ILE A 80 -1.21 -0.86 -8.21
N THR A 81 -2.35 -0.97 -8.87
CA THR A 81 -2.86 0.02 -9.82
C THR A 81 -4.16 0.61 -9.30
N SER A 82 -4.31 1.93 -9.34
CA SER A 82 -5.55 2.62 -8.97
C SER A 82 -5.97 3.65 -10.02
N THR A 83 -7.28 3.89 -10.12
CA THR A 83 -7.88 4.97 -10.91
C THR A 83 -8.92 5.71 -10.07
N GLU A 84 -9.48 6.82 -10.57
CA GLU A 84 -10.58 7.53 -9.89
C GLU A 84 -11.79 6.63 -9.57
N GLN A 85 -11.99 5.56 -10.35
CA GLN A 85 -13.10 4.63 -10.20
C GLN A 85 -12.71 3.33 -9.47
N LYS A 86 -11.41 3.08 -9.27
CA LYS A 86 -10.89 1.81 -8.75
C LYS A 86 -9.80 2.06 -7.71
N ASN A 87 -10.13 1.68 -6.47
CA ASN A 87 -9.15 1.60 -5.39
C ASN A 87 -8.48 0.24 -5.40
N ALA A 88 -7.28 0.18 -4.81
CA ALA A 88 -6.57 -1.06 -4.63
C ALA A 88 -6.55 -1.48 -3.17
N MET A 89 -6.66 -2.78 -2.91
CA MET A 89 -6.75 -3.34 -1.56
C MET A 89 -5.75 -4.48 -1.39
N VAL A 90 -4.97 -4.42 -0.31
CA VAL A 90 -4.05 -5.48 0.11
C VAL A 90 -4.49 -5.96 1.49
N ARG A 91 -4.76 -7.25 1.61
CA ARG A 91 -5.17 -7.89 2.87
C ARG A 91 -3.99 -8.66 3.45
N PHE A 92 -3.57 -8.27 4.65
CA PHE A 92 -2.59 -8.98 5.44
C PHE A 92 -3.31 -9.95 6.37
N ARG A 93 -2.88 -11.20 6.40
CA ARG A 93 -3.41 -12.21 7.32
C ARG A 93 -2.28 -12.89 8.06
N TYR A 94 -2.34 -12.85 9.38
CA TYR A 94 -1.48 -13.63 10.26
C TYR A 94 -1.78 -15.11 10.04
N GLN A 95 -0.76 -15.85 9.65
CA GLN A 95 -0.79 -17.31 9.65
C GLN A 95 0.16 -17.80 10.72
N LYS A 96 -0.39 -18.38 11.78
CA LYS A 96 0.41 -19.18 12.70
C LYS A 96 0.92 -20.37 11.91
N SER A 97 2.24 -20.50 11.74
CA SER A 97 2.82 -21.74 11.25
C SER A 97 2.36 -22.86 12.18
N GLY A 98 1.47 -23.71 11.68
CA GLY A 98 0.99 -24.87 12.41
C GLY A 98 2.17 -25.76 12.79
N ASN A 99 2.15 -26.24 14.03
CA ASN A 99 3.05 -27.26 14.55
C ASN A 99 2.69 -28.62 13.97
#